data_AF-A0A1I0RZ52-F1
#
_entry.id   AF-A0A1I0RZ52-F1
#
_cell.length_a   1.000
_cell.length_b   1.000
_cell.length_c   1.000
_cell.angle_alpha   90.00
_cell.angle_beta   90.00
_cell.angle_gamma   90.00
#
_symmetry.space_group_name_H-M   'P 1'
#
loop_
_entity.id
_entity.type
_entity.pdbx_description
1 polymer ?
#
loop_
_entity_poly.entity_id
_entity_poly.type
_entity_poly.pdbx_seq_one_letter_code
_entity_poly.pdbx_strand_id
1 'polypeptide(L)'
;MAKLIGSPPFVGTQDGLTIYRLEGEQYYVRMQSSITGKRIKKDKAFAGFRDSSQRMRIASRLASAVYRQFVVKEYPLYREMTGKAILWLKEGIAASVIEERLQQAYMSKCAVKEAESRSYHASEEKQPCWKVAVKGLFYIPDGVNRTRRRRVVYDKNSSHDKDNRGIYLDVMDFINMSHQHAYQ
;
A
#
# COMPACT_ATOMS: atom_id res chain seq x y z
N MET A 1 9.58 6.93 16.08
CA MET A 1 9.66 7.98 15.04
C MET A 1 10.01 9.26 15.74
N ALA A 2 10.86 10.09 15.15
CA ALA A 2 11.25 11.37 15.72
C ALA A 2 10.84 12.50 14.78
N LYS A 3 10.46 13.64 15.36
CA LYS A 3 10.14 14.85 14.62
C LYS A 3 11.44 15.57 14.28
N LEU A 4 11.60 15.95 13.01
CA LEU A 4 12.74 16.74 12.56
C LEU A 4 12.42 18.23 12.72
N ILE A 5 13.31 18.95 13.39
CA ILE A 5 13.22 20.41 13.52
C ILE A 5 14.16 21.01 12.48
N GLY A 6 13.61 21.85 11.60
CA GLY A 6 14.35 22.50 10.51
C GLY A 6 14.15 21.86 9.14
N SER A 7 14.93 22.34 8.16
CA SER A 7 14.89 21.82 6.79
C SER A 7 15.61 20.48 6.71
N PRO A 8 15.03 19.45 6.06
CA PRO A 8 15.67 18.15 5.97
C PRO A 8 16.86 18.19 4.99
N PRO A 9 17.97 17.49 5.30
CA PRO A 9 19.10 17.38 4.38
C PRO A 9 18.74 16.58 3.12
N PHE A 10 17.78 15.65 3.22
CA PHE A 10 17.21 14.88 2.11
C PHE A 10 15.80 14.39 2.46
N VAL A 11 15.03 13.98 1.45
CA VAL A 11 13.73 13.32 1.61
C VAL A 11 13.78 11.97 0.93
N GLY A 12 13.40 10.91 1.65
CA GLY A 12 13.54 9.52 1.21
C GLY A 12 14.37 8.69 2.17
N THR A 13 14.88 7.54 1.72
CA THR A 13 15.69 6.63 2.52
C THR A 13 17.16 6.71 2.10
N GLN A 14 18.04 7.04 3.04
CA GLN A 14 19.49 7.04 2.86
C GLN A 14 20.17 6.59 4.15
N ASP A 15 21.20 5.75 4.05
CA ASP A 15 22.05 5.31 5.16
C ASP A 15 21.27 4.78 6.38
N GLY A 16 20.19 4.03 6.13
CA GLY A 16 19.37 3.44 7.19
C GLY A 16 18.43 4.43 7.88
N LEU A 17 18.34 5.68 7.42
CA LEU A 17 17.37 6.68 7.86
C LEU A 17 16.36 6.95 6.75
N THR A 18 15.08 7.08 7.12
CA THR A 18 14.03 7.51 6.20
C THR A 18 13.41 8.79 6.71
N ILE A 19 13.54 9.86 5.93
CA ILE A 19 12.92 11.15 6.19
C ILE A 19 11.72 11.31 5.26
N TYR A 20 10.56 11.60 5.83
CA TYR A 20 9.32 11.81 5.08
C TYR A 20 8.49 12.94 5.68
N ARG A 21 7.62 13.53 4.87
CA ARG A 21 6.69 14.59 5.29
C ARG A 21 5.30 14.01 5.42
N LEU A 22 4.60 14.31 6.51
CA LEU A 22 3.16 14.06 6.60
C LEU A 22 2.40 15.21 5.94
N GLU A 23 1.24 14.93 5.35
CA GLU A 23 0.44 15.95 4.68
C GLU A 23 -0.04 17.01 5.69
N GLY A 24 0.22 18.28 5.39
CA GLY A 24 -0.08 19.39 6.32
C GLY A 24 0.90 19.56 7.49
N GLU A 25 1.97 18.76 7.56
CA GLU A 25 2.84 18.69 8.73
C GLU A 25 4.35 18.85 8.44
N GLN A 26 5.13 18.84 9.52
CA GLN A 26 6.59 18.85 9.53
C GLN A 26 7.21 17.50 9.13
N TYR A 27 8.54 17.48 8.96
CA TYR A 27 9.28 16.29 8.59
C TYR A 27 9.47 15.34 9.78
N TYR A 28 9.42 14.04 9.50
CA TYR A 28 9.65 12.97 10.45
C TYR A 28 10.78 12.06 9.97
N VAL A 29 11.53 11.54 10.93
CA VAL A 29 12.60 10.58 10.71
C VAL A 29 12.24 9.24 11.36
N ARG A 30 12.48 8.17 10.62
CA ARG A 30 12.49 6.81 11.17
C ARG A 30 13.77 6.09 10.77
N MET A 31 14.29 5.27 11.66
CA MET A 31 15.31 4.28 11.29
C MET A 31 14.67 3.19 10.44
N GLN A 32 15.43 2.69 9.48
CA GLN A 32 15.08 1.53 8.70
C GLN A 32 15.05 0.32 9.63
N SER A 33 13.98 -0.47 9.55
CA SER A 33 13.90 -1.71 10.32
C SER A 33 14.84 -2.76 9.76
N SER A 34 15.26 -3.71 10.60
CA SER A 34 16.03 -4.88 10.18
C SER A 34 15.23 -5.89 9.34
N ILE A 35 13.98 -5.57 9.00
CA ILE A 35 13.10 -6.39 8.18
C ILE A 35 13.44 -6.13 6.70
N THR A 36 14.05 -7.13 6.08
CA THR A 36 14.29 -7.13 4.63
C THR A 36 13.39 -8.16 3.95
N GLY A 37 13.03 -7.92 2.69
CA GLY A 37 12.26 -8.88 1.90
C GLY A 37 12.96 -10.23 1.74
N LYS A 38 14.30 -10.26 1.75
CA LYS A 38 15.11 -11.49 1.77
C LYS A 38 14.87 -12.27 3.06
N ARG A 39 14.85 -11.58 4.21
CA ARG A 39 14.60 -12.18 5.52
C ARG A 39 13.19 -12.76 5.60
N ILE A 40 12.16 -12.01 5.21
CA ILE A 40 10.75 -12.47 5.22
C ILE A 40 10.58 -13.79 4.44
N LYS A 41 11.29 -13.95 3.32
CA LYS A 41 11.18 -15.14 2.46
C LYS A 41 11.86 -16.39 3.01
N LYS A 42 12.91 -16.25 3.82
CA LYS A 42 13.76 -17.38 4.24
C LYS A 42 13.72 -17.68 5.74
N ASP A 43 13.67 -16.65 6.56
CA ASP A 43 13.75 -16.76 8.02
C ASP A 43 12.51 -17.50 8.58
N LYS A 44 12.72 -18.37 9.57
CA LYS A 44 11.68 -19.18 10.21
C LYS A 44 10.71 -18.33 11.01
N ALA A 45 11.17 -17.20 11.55
CA ALA A 45 10.32 -16.26 12.30
C ALA A 45 9.13 -15.73 11.48
N PHE A 46 9.24 -15.75 10.14
CA PHE A 46 8.19 -15.28 9.22
C PHE A 46 7.35 -16.41 8.62
N ALA A 47 7.47 -17.65 9.08
CA ALA A 47 6.68 -18.77 8.56
C ALA A 47 5.17 -18.48 8.61
N GLY A 48 4.65 -18.08 9.77
CA GLY A 48 3.22 -17.74 9.92
C GLY A 48 2.76 -16.59 9.03
N PHE A 49 3.63 -15.59 8.78
CA PHE A 49 3.33 -14.50 7.83
C PHE A 49 3.20 -15.02 6.40
N ARG A 50 4.09 -15.92 5.98
CA ARG A 50 4.04 -16.54 4.64
C ARG A 50 2.77 -17.37 4.47
N ASP A 51 2.43 -18.18 5.47
CA ASP A 51 1.22 -19.02 5.42
C ASP A 51 -0.05 -18.16 5.35
N SER A 52 -0.13 -17.10 6.15
CA SER A 52 -1.24 -16.15 6.10
C SER A 52 -1.33 -15.44 4.75
N SER A 53 -0.19 -15.01 4.20
CA SER A 53 -0.12 -14.37 2.88
C SER A 53 -0.54 -15.32 1.75
N GLN A 54 -0.18 -16.61 1.86
CA GLN A 54 -0.60 -17.63 0.91
C GLN A 54 -2.12 -17.85 0.95
N ARG A 55 -2.71 -17.94 2.16
CA ARG A 55 -4.17 -18.02 2.31
C ARG A 55 -4.85 -16.79 1.73
N MET A 56 -4.36 -15.58 2.04
CA MET A 56 -4.87 -14.33 1.48
C MET A 56 -4.82 -14.34 -0.06
N ARG A 57 -3.69 -14.76 -0.65
CA ARG A 57 -3.53 -14.84 -2.10
C ARG A 57 -4.55 -15.77 -2.77
N ILE A 58 -4.88 -16.89 -2.14
CA ILE A 58 -5.86 -17.85 -2.68
C ILE A 58 -7.27 -17.28 -2.47
N ALA A 59 -7.60 -16.88 -1.26
CA ALA A 59 -8.91 -16.34 -0.89
C ALA A 59 -9.33 -15.14 -1.75
N SER A 60 -8.42 -14.20 -1.99
CA SER A 60 -8.72 -13.01 -2.81
C SER A 60 -9.08 -13.37 -4.25
N ARG A 61 -8.46 -14.42 -4.80
CA ARG A 61 -8.76 -14.89 -6.16
C ARG A 61 -10.13 -15.55 -6.24
N LEU A 62 -10.46 -16.41 -5.27
CA LEU A 62 -11.77 -17.06 -5.17
C LEU A 62 -12.88 -16.01 -5.00
N ALA A 63 -12.71 -15.08 -4.05
CA ALA A 63 -13.64 -13.99 -3.84
C ALA A 63 -13.76 -13.09 -5.08
N SER A 64 -12.67 -12.81 -5.79
CA SER A 64 -12.71 -12.00 -7.01
C SER A 64 -13.49 -12.68 -8.14
N ALA A 65 -13.39 -14.01 -8.29
CA ALA A 65 -14.13 -14.75 -9.31
C ALA A 65 -15.65 -14.57 -9.12
N VAL A 66 -16.12 -14.74 -7.88
CA VAL A 66 -17.54 -14.54 -7.53
C VAL A 66 -17.94 -13.06 -7.58
N TYR A 67 -17.12 -12.17 -7.01
CA TYR A 67 -17.39 -10.73 -7.00
C TYR A 67 -17.54 -10.14 -8.40
N ARG A 68 -16.84 -10.68 -9.42
CA ARG A 68 -16.95 -10.23 -10.82
C ARG A 68 -18.34 -10.43 -11.41
N GLN A 69 -19.12 -11.38 -10.89
CA GLN A 69 -20.47 -11.68 -11.37
C GLN A 69 -21.53 -10.66 -10.92
N PHE A 70 -21.23 -9.83 -9.91
CA PHE A 70 -22.16 -8.81 -9.40
C PHE A 70 -22.26 -7.61 -10.35
N VAL A 71 -23.46 -7.09 -10.58
CA VAL A 71 -23.63 -5.84 -11.34
C VAL A 71 -23.13 -4.64 -10.53
N VAL A 72 -23.54 -4.58 -9.26
CA VAL A 72 -23.12 -3.52 -8.33
C VAL A 72 -21.91 -3.98 -7.52
N LYS A 73 -20.84 -3.18 -7.56
CA LYS A 73 -19.55 -3.48 -6.93
C LYS A 73 -19.43 -2.75 -5.59
N GLU A 74 -19.74 -3.44 -4.49
CA GLU A 74 -19.54 -2.92 -3.14
C GLU A 74 -18.25 -3.47 -2.52
N TYR A 75 -17.29 -2.58 -2.19
CA TYR A 75 -16.01 -2.98 -1.58
C TYR A 75 -16.16 -3.76 -0.25
N PRO A 76 -17.12 -3.43 0.66
CA PRO A 76 -17.35 -4.22 1.87
C PRO A 76 -17.71 -5.68 1.58
N LEU A 77 -18.52 -5.93 0.54
CA LEU A 77 -18.93 -7.27 0.14
C LEU A 77 -17.73 -8.13 -0.29
N TYR A 78 -16.83 -7.56 -1.09
CA TYR A 78 -15.60 -8.23 -1.48
C TYR A 78 -14.72 -8.59 -0.27
N ARG A 79 -14.59 -7.68 0.70
CA ARG A 79 -13.84 -7.93 1.94
C ARG A 79 -14.47 -9.04 2.78
N GLU A 80 -15.79 -9.08 2.88
CA GLU A 80 -16.53 -10.11 3.59
C GLU A 80 -16.27 -11.50 2.98
N MET A 81 -16.43 -11.63 1.66
CA MET A 81 -16.17 -12.87 0.93
C MET A 81 -14.72 -13.33 1.09
N THR A 82 -13.77 -12.41 0.97
CA THR A 82 -12.34 -12.71 1.15
C THR A 82 -12.07 -13.19 2.57
N GLY A 83 -12.67 -12.56 3.58
CA GLY A 83 -12.54 -12.96 4.99
C GLY A 83 -13.05 -14.38 5.24
N LYS A 84 -14.24 -14.71 4.74
CA LYS A 84 -14.80 -16.08 4.85
C LYS A 84 -13.92 -17.12 4.16
N ALA A 85 -13.44 -16.82 2.95
CA ALA A 85 -12.53 -17.72 2.24
C ALA A 85 -11.21 -17.96 2.99
N ILE A 86 -10.66 -16.96 3.68
CA ILE A 86 -9.46 -17.14 4.53
C ILE A 86 -9.75 -18.09 5.70
N LEU A 87 -10.90 -17.96 6.35
CA LEU A 87 -11.31 -18.83 7.46
C LEU A 87 -11.45 -20.28 6.99
N TRP A 88 -12.15 -20.52 5.88
CA TRP A 88 -12.29 -21.86 5.31
C TRP A 88 -10.97 -22.47 4.83
N LEU A 89 -10.06 -21.66 4.27
CA LEU A 89 -8.71 -22.14 3.93
C LEU A 89 -7.90 -22.50 5.18
N LYS A 90 -8.14 -21.82 6.31
CA LYS A 90 -7.51 -22.15 7.59
C LYS A 90 -8.06 -23.46 8.17
N GLU A 91 -9.33 -23.76 7.92
CA GLU A 91 -9.98 -25.03 8.28
C GLU A 91 -9.56 -26.20 7.38
N GLY A 92 -8.79 -25.95 6.31
CA GLY A 92 -8.31 -26.99 5.40
C GLY A 92 -9.30 -27.36 4.29
N ILE A 93 -10.31 -26.54 4.04
CA ILE A 93 -11.30 -26.78 2.99
C ILE A 93 -10.67 -26.55 1.61
N ALA A 94 -10.98 -27.44 0.66
CA ALA A 94 -10.51 -27.33 -0.72
C ALA A 94 -11.04 -26.05 -1.40
N ALA A 95 -10.20 -25.44 -2.24
CA ALA A 95 -10.51 -24.17 -2.89
C ALA A 95 -11.76 -24.23 -3.81
N SER A 96 -12.00 -25.37 -4.47
CA SER A 96 -13.19 -25.58 -5.31
C SER A 96 -14.49 -25.52 -4.49
N VAL A 97 -14.50 -26.18 -3.34
CA VAL A 97 -15.64 -26.19 -2.41
C VAL A 97 -15.88 -24.79 -1.84
N ILE A 98 -14.82 -24.02 -1.59
CA ILE A 98 -14.93 -22.64 -1.13
C ILE A 98 -15.59 -21.75 -2.17
N GLU A 99 -15.21 -21.89 -3.44
CA GLU A 99 -15.80 -21.11 -4.54
C GLU A 99 -17.30 -21.38 -4.67
N GLU A 100 -17.70 -22.65 -4.67
CA GLU A 100 -19.11 -23.05 -4.71
C GLU A 100 -19.90 -22.50 -3.51
N ARG A 101 -19.34 -22.60 -2.30
CA ARG A 101 -19.95 -22.02 -1.08
C ARG A 101 -20.12 -20.51 -1.18
N LEU A 102 -19.14 -19.80 -1.75
CA LEU A 102 -19.24 -18.36 -1.97
C LEU A 102 -20.31 -18.03 -3.01
N GLN A 103 -20.39 -18.78 -4.11
CA GLN A 103 -21.45 -18.60 -5.10
C GLN A 103 -22.82 -18.80 -4.44
N GLN A 104 -23.05 -19.94 -3.81
CA GLN A 104 -24.31 -20.27 -3.17
C GLN A 104 -24.75 -19.23 -2.11
N ALA A 105 -23.81 -18.74 -1.30
CA ALA A 105 -24.12 -17.79 -0.23
C ALA A 105 -24.43 -16.37 -0.73
N TYR A 106 -23.98 -15.99 -1.92
CA TYR A 106 -24.07 -14.60 -2.39
C TYR A 106 -24.77 -14.42 -3.75
N MET A 107 -25.14 -15.49 -4.45
CA MET A 107 -25.92 -15.44 -5.71
C MET A 107 -27.25 -14.70 -5.55
N SER A 108 -27.95 -14.86 -4.42
CA SER A 108 -29.21 -14.15 -4.16
C SER A 108 -29.02 -12.63 -4.08
N LYS A 109 -27.83 -12.15 -3.69
CA LYS A 109 -27.51 -10.72 -3.64
C LYS A 109 -27.09 -10.14 -5.00
N CYS A 110 -26.78 -10.99 -6.00
CA CYS A 110 -26.45 -10.53 -7.35
C CYS A 110 -27.67 -9.92 -8.08
N ALA A 111 -28.87 -10.45 -7.84
CA ALA A 111 -30.08 -10.09 -8.60
C ALA A 111 -30.87 -8.92 -8.00
N VAL A 112 -30.73 -8.65 -6.71
CA VAL A 112 -31.74 -7.86 -5.95
C VAL A 112 -31.65 -6.35 -6.20
N LYS A 113 -30.56 -5.82 -6.78
CA LYS A 113 -30.43 -4.36 -7.05
C LYS A 113 -30.59 -3.95 -8.52
N GLU A 114 -30.86 -4.87 -9.45
CA GLU A 114 -31.30 -4.48 -10.82
C GLU A 114 -32.71 -3.89 -10.81
N ALA A 115 -33.60 -4.37 -9.94
CA ALA A 115 -34.97 -3.87 -9.80
C ALA A 115 -35.02 -2.47 -9.17
N GLU A 116 -34.16 -2.20 -8.18
CA GLU A 116 -34.12 -0.89 -7.50
C GLU A 116 -33.44 0.17 -8.37
N SER A 117 -32.38 -0.15 -9.11
CA SER A 117 -31.68 0.81 -9.99
C SER A 117 -32.50 1.25 -11.21
N ARG A 118 -33.46 0.45 -11.69
CA ARG A 118 -34.43 0.88 -12.72
C ARG A 118 -35.54 1.79 -12.17
N SER A 119 -35.82 1.73 -10.86
CA SER A 119 -36.83 2.57 -10.20
C SER A 119 -36.36 4.03 -10.05
N TYR A 120 -35.08 4.26 -9.73
CA TYR A 120 -34.54 5.61 -9.50
C TYR A 120 -34.24 6.41 -10.77
N HIS A 121 -34.20 5.79 -11.97
CA HIS A 121 -33.85 6.50 -13.21
C HIS A 121 -35.03 7.19 -13.91
N ALA A 122 -36.27 6.99 -13.43
CA ALA A 122 -37.47 7.57 -14.03
C ALA A 122 -37.90 8.92 -13.40
N SER A 123 -37.22 9.40 -12.35
CA SER A 123 -37.63 10.61 -11.64
C SER A 123 -36.47 11.38 -11.00
N GLU A 124 -35.49 11.84 -11.78
CA GLU A 124 -34.63 12.94 -11.32
C GLU A 124 -34.41 13.95 -12.45
N GLU A 125 -35.17 15.05 -12.37
CA GLU A 125 -34.81 16.30 -13.02
C GLU A 125 -33.40 16.71 -12.59
N LYS A 126 -32.54 16.95 -13.57
CA LYS A 126 -31.15 17.39 -13.39
C LYS A 126 -31.10 18.67 -12.58
N GLN A 127 -30.72 18.57 -11.30
CA GLN A 127 -30.14 19.71 -10.61
C GLN A 127 -28.65 19.81 -10.97
N PRO A 128 -28.14 20.99 -11.38
CA PRO A 128 -26.74 21.15 -11.74
C PRO A 128 -25.87 21.06 -10.49
N CYS A 129 -25.10 19.96 -10.37
CA CYS A 129 -24.01 19.92 -9.40
C CYS A 129 -22.96 20.97 -9.81
N TRP A 130 -22.79 21.93 -8.91
CA TRP A 130 -21.83 23.00 -8.95
C TRP A 130 -20.45 22.48 -9.38
N LYS A 131 -19.89 23.13 -10.41
CA LYS A 131 -18.51 22.95 -10.83
C LYS A 131 -17.59 23.32 -9.66
N VAL A 132 -17.05 22.33 -8.97
CA VAL A 132 -15.88 22.55 -8.12
C VAL A 132 -14.71 22.77 -9.05
N ALA A 133 -14.24 24.02 -9.17
CA ALA A 133 -13.01 24.33 -9.88
C ALA A 133 -11.83 23.79 -9.05
N VAL A 134 -11.48 22.52 -9.26
CA VAL A 134 -10.21 21.97 -8.80
C VAL A 134 -9.13 22.51 -9.73
N LYS A 135 -8.42 23.56 -9.31
CA LYS A 135 -7.17 23.99 -9.94
C LYS A 135 -6.12 22.90 -9.70
N GLY A 136 -5.71 22.22 -10.77
CA GLY A 136 -4.56 21.33 -10.76
C GLY A 136 -4.87 19.90 -11.21
N LEU A 137 -5.35 19.76 -12.45
CA LEU A 137 -5.53 18.48 -13.12
C LEU A 137 -4.14 17.92 -13.49
N PHE A 138 -3.71 16.82 -12.87
CA PHE A 138 -2.71 15.94 -13.48
C PHE A 138 -3.41 15.15 -14.59
N TYR A 139 -3.20 15.57 -15.84
CA TYR A 139 -3.51 14.77 -17.03
C TYR A 139 -2.45 13.67 -17.16
N ILE A 140 -2.85 12.41 -17.02
CA ILE A 140 -2.00 11.25 -17.38
C ILE A 140 -2.53 10.75 -18.73
N PRO A 141 -1.81 10.95 -19.85
CA PRO A 141 -2.21 10.38 -21.11
C PRO A 141 -2.07 8.86 -21.06
N ASP A 142 -3.13 8.19 -21.51
CA ASP A 142 -3.16 6.75 -21.70
C ASP A 142 -2.13 6.34 -22.77
N GLY A 143 -1.20 5.48 -22.37
CA GLY A 143 -0.44 4.65 -23.31
C GLY A 143 1.08 4.86 -23.32
N VAL A 144 1.79 4.22 -22.37
CA VAL A 144 3.11 3.63 -22.67
C VAL A 144 3.30 2.36 -21.83
N ASN A 145 3.31 1.22 -22.52
CA ASN A 145 3.71 -0.09 -22.00
C ASN A 145 5.24 -0.15 -21.81
N ARG A 146 5.67 -0.97 -20.82
CA ARG A 146 7.02 -1.57 -20.60
C ARG A 146 8.02 -0.86 -19.67
N THR A 147 8.27 -1.55 -18.55
CA THR A 147 9.59 -1.88 -17.97
C THR A 147 10.83 -1.17 -18.56
N ARG A 148 11.43 -0.26 -17.79
CA ARG A 148 12.90 -0.03 -17.80
C ARG A 148 13.35 0.64 -16.49
N ARG A 149 14.29 -0.02 -15.80
CA ARG A 149 15.03 0.52 -14.65
C ARG A 149 15.63 1.88 -15.04
N ARG A 150 15.24 2.97 -14.37
CA ARG A 150 15.96 4.24 -14.47
C ARG A 150 17.23 4.15 -13.65
N ARG A 151 18.37 4.14 -14.35
CA ARG A 151 19.71 4.35 -13.80
C ARG A 151 19.79 5.84 -13.46
N VAL A 152 19.97 6.18 -12.19
CA VAL A 152 20.20 7.57 -11.74
C VAL A 152 21.57 7.99 -12.29
N VAL A 153 21.60 9.05 -13.08
CA VAL A 153 22.81 9.74 -13.52
C VAL A 153 23.05 10.86 -12.51
N TYR A 154 24.18 10.83 -11.82
CA TYR A 154 24.61 11.94 -10.96
C TYR A 154 25.16 13.06 -11.85
N ASP A 155 24.57 14.23 -11.75
CA ASP A 155 25.15 15.47 -12.27
C ASP A 155 26.23 15.95 -11.29
N LYS A 156 27.46 16.11 -11.77
CA LYS A 156 28.67 16.36 -10.95
C LYS A 156 28.99 17.84 -10.75
N ASN A 157 28.10 18.75 -11.16
CA ASN A 157 28.42 20.17 -11.18
C ASN A 157 27.39 21.00 -10.39
N SER A 158 27.41 20.88 -9.07
CA SER A 158 26.86 21.93 -8.19
C SER A 158 27.82 22.16 -7.03
N SER A 159 28.83 22.97 -7.30
CA SER A 159 29.69 23.58 -6.31
C SER A 159 28.95 24.77 -5.71
N HIS A 160 28.39 24.62 -4.50
CA HIS A 160 28.22 25.70 -3.52
C HIS A 160 27.98 25.11 -2.13
N ASP A 161 28.47 25.85 -1.14
CA ASP A 161 28.31 25.70 0.31
C ASP A 161 29.31 24.78 1.05
N LYS A 162 30.36 25.41 1.61
CA LYS A 162 31.47 24.77 2.33
C LYS A 162 31.26 24.70 3.85
N ASP A 163 30.12 25.14 4.37
CA ASP A 163 29.96 25.41 5.81
C ASP A 163 29.21 24.30 6.58
N ASN A 164 28.69 23.27 5.91
CA ASN A 164 27.86 22.23 6.55
C ASN A 164 28.62 20.96 7.00
N ARG A 165 29.96 21.02 7.07
CA ARG A 165 30.80 19.85 7.45
C ARG A 165 30.85 19.57 8.95
N GLY A 166 30.56 20.55 9.80
CA GLY A 166 30.61 20.38 11.25
C GLY A 166 29.48 19.51 11.81
N ILE A 167 28.25 19.70 11.32
CA ILE A 167 27.06 19.03 11.88
C ILE A 167 26.98 17.56 11.46
N TYR A 168 27.53 17.22 10.29
CA TYR A 168 27.53 15.85 9.77
C TYR A 168 28.52 14.94 10.52
N LEU A 169 29.62 15.51 11.02
CA LEU A 169 30.60 14.78 11.82
C LEU A 169 30.05 14.44 13.21
N ASP A 170 29.36 15.38 13.87
CA ASP A 170 28.75 15.17 15.19
C ASP A 170 27.69 14.05 15.19
N VAL A 171 26.88 13.97 14.13
CA VAL A 171 25.86 12.92 13.98
C VAL A 171 26.50 11.55 13.69
N MET A 172 27.60 11.51 12.94
CA MET A 172 28.31 10.28 12.61
C MET A 172 29.13 9.73 13.80
N ASP A 173 29.69 10.61 14.64
CA ASP A 173 30.42 10.22 15.84
C ASP A 173 29.48 9.64 16.91
N PHE A 174 28.25 10.16 17.02
CA PHE A 174 27.22 9.58 17.90
C PHE A 174 26.77 8.18 17.45
N ILE A 175 26.67 7.95 16.14
CA ILE A 175 26.36 6.63 15.58
C ILE A 175 27.49 5.63 15.86
N ASN A 176 28.76 6.04 15.72
CA ASN A 176 29.91 5.17 15.95
C ASN A 176 30.10 4.79 17.43
N MET A 177 29.82 5.69 18.38
CA MET A 177 29.84 5.38 19.81
C MET A 177 28.77 4.37 20.23
N SER A 178 27.58 4.41 19.61
CA SER A 178 26.49 3.47 19.92
C SER A 178 26.74 2.04 19.42
N HIS A 179 27.61 1.87 18.42
CA HIS A 179 27.94 0.57 17.85
C HIS A 179 28.95 -0.24 18.68
N GLN A 180 29.75 0.39 19.56
CA GLN A 180 30.76 -0.32 20.36
C GLN A 180 30.22 -0.98 21.63
N HIS A 181 29.02 -0.60 22.10
CA HIS A 181 28.42 -1.17 23.32
C HIS A 181 27.42 -2.31 23.06
N ALA A 182 27.08 -2.61 21.79
CA ALA A 182 26.06 -3.62 21.45
C ALA A 182 26.65 -5.01 21.11
N TYR A 183 27.96 -5.19 21.26
CA TYR A 183 28.69 -6.44 20.97
C TYR A 183 29.73 -6.78 22.05
N GLN A 184 29.32 -6.73 23.33
CA GLN A 184 29.97 -7.49 24.41
C GLN A 184 28.94 -8.42 25.05
#